data_AF-A0A1U6GQV1-F1
#
_entry.id   AF-A0A1U6GQV1-F1
#
_cell.length_a   1.000
_cell.length_b   1.000
_cell.length_c   1.000
_cell.angle_alpha   90.00
_cell.angle_beta   90.00
_cell.angle_gamma   90.00
#
_symmetry.space_group_name_H-M   'P 1'
#
loop_
_entity.id
_entity.type
_entity.pdbx_description
1 polymer ?
#
loop_
_entity_poly.entity_id
_entity_poly.type
_entity_poly.pdbx_seq_one_letter_code
_entity_poly.pdbx_strand_id
1 'polypeptide(L)'
;MVSFLNYFDRSDEKLYREAEIKLKNEISRRIDESGEKNRVEAPSEVVEPFYNLLESNFKWFSGDYLLEIVIETNTPRANVSRKYRFTIFESQTESLMDHKKGYPSGDAIFWESAYYVGQSVEIEEKK
;
A
#
# COMPACT_ATOMS: atom_id res chain seq x y z
N MET A 1 -17.72 -0.28 0.62
CA MET A 1 -16.49 -0.21 1.43
C MET A 1 -15.84 1.13 1.12
N VAL A 2 -15.95 2.11 2.02
CA VAL A 2 -15.36 3.44 1.82
C VAL A 2 -13.92 3.35 2.33
N SER A 3 -12.96 3.45 1.41
CA SER A 3 -11.54 3.52 1.78
C SER A 3 -11.28 4.88 2.44
N PHE A 4 -10.76 4.86 3.66
CA PHE A 4 -10.42 6.05 4.46
C PHE A 4 -8.95 6.47 4.30
N LEU A 5 -8.22 5.95 3.30
CA LEU A 5 -6.78 6.16 3.18
C LEU A 5 -6.41 6.69 1.78
N ASN A 6 -5.74 7.84 1.79
CA ASN A 6 -5.10 8.61 0.73
C ASN A 6 -5.61 8.41 -0.70
N TYR A 7 -6.19 9.49 -1.23
CA TYR A 7 -6.45 9.73 -2.63
C TYR A 7 -5.16 9.49 -3.44
N PHE A 8 -5.06 8.32 -4.09
CA PHE A 8 -4.44 8.28 -5.41
C PHE A 8 -5.05 9.44 -6.18
N ASP A 9 -4.23 10.38 -6.65
CA ASP A 9 -4.75 11.32 -7.62
C ASP A 9 -5.14 10.56 -8.89
N ARG A 10 -5.92 11.19 -9.77
CA ARG A 10 -6.41 10.50 -10.97
C ARG A 10 -5.26 10.05 -11.89
N SER A 11 -4.12 10.72 -11.83
CA SER A 11 -2.92 10.35 -12.59
C SER A 11 -2.31 9.06 -12.05
N ASP A 12 -2.12 8.97 -10.74
CA ASP A 12 -1.57 7.81 -10.08
C ASP A 12 -2.49 6.60 -10.24
N GLU A 13 -3.83 6.79 -10.14
CA GLU A 13 -4.79 5.70 -10.35
C GLU A 13 -4.71 5.16 -11.78
N LYS A 14 -4.62 6.07 -12.76
CA LYS A 14 -4.48 5.69 -14.17
C LYS A 14 -3.16 4.95 -14.39
N LEU A 15 -2.05 5.47 -13.86
CA LEU A 15 -0.73 4.84 -13.97
C LEU A 15 -0.75 3.44 -13.35
N TYR A 16 -1.33 3.30 -12.16
CA TYR A 16 -1.45 2.02 -11.46
C TYR A 16 -2.23 1.01 -12.30
N ARG A 17 -3.42 1.37 -12.81
CA ARG A 17 -4.24 0.47 -13.64
C ARG A 17 -3.53 0.06 -14.93
N GLU A 18 -2.86 0.99 -15.61
CA GLU A 18 -2.10 0.68 -16.83
C GLU A 18 -0.93 -0.27 -16.54
N ALA A 19 -0.21 -0.05 -15.44
CA ALA A 19 0.86 -0.92 -14.99
C ALA A 19 0.34 -2.32 -14.57
N GLU A 20 -0.80 -2.38 -13.89
CA GLU A 20 -1.43 -3.63 -13.43
C GLU A 20 -1.80 -4.51 -14.62
N ILE A 21 -2.42 -3.94 -15.67
CA ILE A 21 -2.77 -4.67 -16.88
C ILE A 21 -1.50 -5.22 -17.57
N LYS A 22 -0.45 -4.39 -17.69
CA LYS A 22 0.83 -4.82 -18.28
C LYS A 22 1.45 -5.97 -17.49
N LEU A 23 1.46 -5.88 -16.16
CA LEU A 23 2.00 -6.91 -15.29
C LEU A 23 1.24 -8.23 -15.42
N LYS A 24 -0.09 -8.19 -15.37
CA LYS A 24 -0.95 -9.37 -15.54
C LYS A 24 -0.70 -10.06 -16.89
N ASN A 25 -0.63 -9.28 -17.96
CA ASN A 25 -0.39 -9.82 -19.30
C ASN A 25 1.00 -10.44 -19.42
N GLU A 26 2.03 -9.80 -18.86
CA GLU A 26 3.40 -10.31 -18.90
C GLU A 26 3.57 -11.59 -18.08
N ILE A 27 3.00 -11.66 -16.89
CA ILE A 27 3.00 -12.87 -16.06
C ILE A 27 2.26 -14.00 -16.79
N SER A 28 1.11 -13.73 -17.38
CA SER A 28 0.33 -14.73 -18.13
C SER A 28 1.12 -15.25 -19.34
N ARG A 29 1.73 -14.36 -20.13
CA ARG A 29 2.58 -14.72 -21.27
C ARG A 29 3.72 -15.65 -20.86
N ARG A 30 4.42 -15.31 -19.77
CA ARG A 30 5.54 -16.11 -19.28
C ARG A 30 5.11 -17.44 -18.66
N ILE A 31 3.93 -17.52 -18.05
CA ILE A 31 3.34 -18.80 -17.61
C ILE A 31 3.09 -19.71 -18.82
N ASP A 32 2.52 -19.16 -19.90
CA ASP A 32 2.26 -19.92 -21.13
C ASP A 32 3.56 -20.38 -21.80
N GLU A 33 4.62 -19.57 -21.78
CA GLU A 33 5.94 -19.89 -22.36
C GLU A 33 6.74 -20.91 -21.52
N SER A 34 6.69 -20.80 -20.20
CA SER A 34 7.47 -21.66 -19.30
C SER A 34 6.77 -22.99 -18.96
N GLY A 35 5.44 -23.03 -19.05
CA GLY A 35 4.64 -24.15 -18.55
C GLY A 35 4.61 -24.27 -17.01
N GLU A 36 5.33 -23.42 -16.28
CA GLU A 36 5.39 -23.41 -14.82
C GLU A 36 4.47 -22.31 -14.26
N LYS A 37 3.32 -22.71 -13.71
CA LYS A 37 2.30 -21.75 -13.23
C LYS A 37 2.70 -20.91 -12.02
N ASN A 38 3.72 -21.32 -11.25
CA ASN A 38 3.89 -20.84 -9.87
C ASN A 38 5.22 -20.11 -9.59
N ARG A 39 6.07 -19.87 -10.60
CA ARG A 39 7.42 -19.32 -10.39
C ARG A 39 7.82 -18.26 -11.41
N VAL A 40 6.83 -17.57 -11.95
CA VAL A 40 7.07 -16.57 -12.98
C VAL A 40 7.13 -15.20 -12.34
N GLU A 41 8.26 -14.53 -12.53
CA GLU A 41 8.46 -13.14 -12.18
C GLU A 41 8.54 -12.28 -13.44
N ALA A 42 7.88 -11.13 -13.41
CA ALA A 42 7.96 -10.11 -14.43
C ALA A 42 9.32 -9.38 -14.38
N PRO A 43 9.80 -8.86 -15.52
CA PRO A 43 11.06 -8.13 -15.56
C PRO A 43 10.91 -6.77 -14.87
N SER A 44 12.03 -6.21 -14.39
CA SER A 44 12.05 -4.95 -13.63
C SER A 44 11.34 -3.81 -14.36
N GLU A 45 11.49 -3.70 -15.68
CA GLU A 45 10.82 -2.69 -16.53
C GLU A 45 9.28 -2.69 -16.43
N VAL A 46 8.65 -3.83 -16.13
CA VAL A 46 7.20 -3.93 -15.93
C VAL A 46 6.81 -3.64 -14.47
N VAL A 47 7.74 -3.83 -13.55
CA VAL A 47 7.53 -3.69 -12.10
C VAL A 47 7.88 -2.27 -11.60
N GLU A 48 8.80 -1.59 -12.27
CA GLU A 48 9.33 -0.27 -11.91
C GLU A 48 8.25 0.78 -11.61
N PRO A 49 7.12 0.85 -12.36
CA PRO A 49 6.06 1.80 -12.02
C PRO A 49 5.51 1.62 -10.60
N PHE A 50 5.45 0.40 -10.09
CA PHE A 50 4.96 0.13 -8.73
C PHE A 50 5.99 0.52 -7.68
N TYR A 51 7.28 0.31 -7.93
CA TYR A 51 8.34 0.81 -7.05
C TYR A 51 8.31 2.33 -6.97
N ASN A 52 8.20 3.02 -8.11
CA ASN A 52 8.10 4.48 -8.15
C ASN A 52 6.86 4.99 -7.41
N LEU A 53 5.71 4.34 -7.60
CA LEU A 53 4.47 4.69 -6.89
C LEU A 53 4.60 4.47 -5.39
N LEU A 54 5.25 3.38 -4.96
CA LEU A 54 5.52 3.12 -3.56
C LEU A 54 6.43 4.21 -2.99
N GLU A 55 7.57 4.49 -3.63
CA GLU A 55 8.54 5.48 -3.16
C GLU A 55 7.96 6.90 -3.09
N SER A 56 7.12 7.29 -4.06
CA SER A 56 6.51 8.62 -4.08
C SER A 56 5.40 8.78 -3.04
N ASN A 57 4.67 7.71 -2.72
CA ASN A 57 3.48 7.75 -1.86
C ASN A 57 3.67 7.16 -0.46
N PHE A 58 4.81 6.52 -0.18
CA PHE A 58 5.07 5.93 1.13
C PHE A 58 5.25 7.03 2.18
N LYS A 59 4.42 6.98 3.23
CA LYS A 59 4.39 7.99 4.31
C LYS A 59 4.66 7.39 5.69
N TRP A 60 4.89 6.08 5.78
CA TRP A 60 4.94 5.33 7.05
C TRP A 60 6.39 5.03 7.47
N PHE A 61 7.19 6.09 7.57
CA PHE A 61 8.56 6.02 8.07
C PHE A 61 8.60 5.88 9.59
N SER A 62 9.72 5.41 10.14
CA SER A 62 9.88 5.32 11.58
C SER A 62 9.81 6.69 12.25
N GLY A 63 9.11 6.79 13.38
CA GLY A 63 8.98 8.02 14.15
C GLY A 63 7.65 8.14 14.87
N ASP A 64 7.44 9.29 15.50
CA ASP A 64 6.22 9.60 16.23
C ASP A 64 5.18 10.28 15.34
N TYR A 65 3.96 9.76 15.39
CA TYR A 65 2.82 10.23 14.61
C TYR A 65 1.73 10.80 15.52
N LEU A 66 0.97 11.74 14.96
CA LEU A 66 -0.25 12.26 15.54
C LEU A 66 -1.42 11.88 14.63
N LEU A 67 -2.36 11.11 15.16
CA LEU A 67 -3.65 10.83 14.52
C LEU A 67 -4.71 11.74 15.12
N GLU A 68 -5.50 12.40 14.26
CA GLU A 68 -6.68 13.15 14.68
C GLU A 68 -7.91 12.56 14.01
N ILE A 69 -8.90 12.18 14.81
CA ILE A 69 -10.21 11.72 14.33
C ILE A 69 -11.20 12.85 14.59
N VAL A 70 -11.78 13.40 13.52
CA VAL A 70 -12.80 14.45 13.59
C VAL A 70 -14.13 13.87 13.12
N ILE A 71 -15.14 13.98 13.97
CA ILE A 71 -16.54 13.69 13.64
C ILE A 71 -17.22 15.03 13.38
N GLU A 72 -17.52 15.29 12.11
CA GLU A 72 -18.27 16.45 11.68
C GLU A 72 -19.76 16.13 11.65
N THR A 73 -20.58 17.03 12.17
CA THR A 73 -22.03 16.89 12.20
C THR A 73 -22.68 18.07 11.48
N ASN A 74 -23.96 17.92 11.14
CA ASN A 74 -24.74 19.01 10.53
C ASN A 74 -24.90 20.22 11.47
N THR A 75 -24.56 20.08 12.75
CA THR A 75 -24.55 21.17 13.73
C THR A 75 -23.11 21.37 14.23
N PRO A 76 -22.35 22.37 13.73
CA PRO A 76 -20.92 22.50 14.02
C PRO A 76 -20.54 22.47 15.51
N ARG A 77 -21.46 22.91 16.41
CA ARG A 77 -21.26 22.85 17.87
C ARG A 77 -21.22 21.43 18.45
N ALA A 78 -21.69 20.44 17.71
CA ALA A 78 -21.69 19.02 18.08
C ALA A 78 -20.54 18.25 17.41
N ASN A 79 -19.63 18.93 16.71
CA ASN A 79 -18.43 18.29 16.18
C ASN A 79 -17.54 17.83 17.34
N VAL A 80 -16.94 16.65 17.18
CA VAL A 80 -16.04 16.06 18.17
C VAL A 80 -14.70 15.76 17.52
N SER A 81 -13.60 16.13 18.17
CA SER A 81 -12.25 15.71 17.77
C SER A 81 -11.59 14.90 18.89
N ARG A 82 -10.81 13.89 18.52
CA ARG A 82 -9.94 13.10 19.39
C ARG A 82 -8.57 12.95 18.76
N LYS A 83 -7.53 13.14 19.56
CA LYS A 83 -6.13 13.07 19.14
C LYS A 83 -5.46 11.86 19.79
N TYR A 84 -4.69 11.13 19.00
CA TYR A 84 -3.93 9.97 19.42
C TYR A 84 -2.50 10.10 18.97
N ARG A 85 -1.58 9.48 19.71
CA ARG A 85 -0.18 9.35 19.34
C ARG A 85 0.15 7.88 19.15
N PHE A 86 1.07 7.60 18.25
CA PHE A 86 1.67 6.29 18.10
C PHE A 86 3.06 6.44 17.50
N THR A 87 3.89 5.44 17.72
CA THR A 87 5.25 5.39 17.17
C THR A 87 5.32 4.25 16.17
N ILE A 88 5.89 4.52 15.00
CA ILE A 88 6.29 3.49 14.04
C ILE A 88 7.76 3.19 14.29
N PHE A 89 8.10 1.94 14.57
CA PHE A 89 9.48 1.50 14.69
C PHE A 89 10.09 1.17 13.32
N GLU A 90 11.42 1.24 13.23
CA GLU A 90 12.17 0.92 12.02
C GLU A 90 11.79 -0.46 11.44
N SER A 91 11.69 -1.49 12.28
CA SER A 91 11.29 -2.84 11.87
C SER A 91 9.90 -2.90 11.25
N GLN A 92 8.97 -2.02 11.66
CA GLN A 92 7.63 -1.95 11.09
C GLN A 92 7.66 -1.26 9.73
N THR A 93 8.43 -0.18 9.58
CA THR A 93 8.66 0.47 8.29
C THR A 93 9.32 -0.51 7.29
N GLU A 94 10.35 -1.22 7.72
CA GLU A 94 11.01 -2.25 6.90
C GLU A 94 10.02 -3.34 6.48
N SER A 95 9.22 -3.85 7.42
CA SER A 95 8.21 -4.85 7.11
C SER A 95 7.15 -4.36 6.12
N LEU A 96 6.76 -3.09 6.17
CA LEU A 96 5.84 -2.50 5.19
C LEU A 96 6.51 -2.36 3.81
N MET A 97 7.80 -1.99 3.78
CA MET A 97 8.57 -1.86 2.54
C MET A 97 8.85 -3.23 1.89
N ASP A 98 8.87 -4.30 2.68
CA ASP A 98 9.09 -5.67 2.19
C ASP A 98 7.99 -6.16 1.25
N HIS A 99 6.78 -5.59 1.29
CA HIS A 99 5.71 -5.87 0.32
C HIS A 99 6.18 -5.71 -1.14
N LYS A 100 7.13 -4.80 -1.39
CA LYS A 100 7.65 -4.55 -2.74
C LYS A 100 8.37 -5.77 -3.33
N LYS A 101 8.89 -6.67 -2.49
CA LYS A 101 9.53 -7.92 -2.92
C LYS A 101 8.53 -8.85 -3.65
N GLY A 102 7.23 -8.69 -3.40
CA GLY A 102 6.17 -9.46 -4.05
C GLY A 102 5.78 -8.95 -5.44
N TYR A 103 6.08 -7.68 -5.77
CA TYR A 103 5.60 -7.04 -6.99
C TYR A 103 5.97 -7.77 -8.29
N PRO A 104 7.17 -8.37 -8.45
CA PRO A 104 7.51 -9.13 -9.66
C PRO A 104 6.57 -10.31 -9.94
N SER A 105 6.01 -10.93 -8.89
CA SER A 105 5.02 -12.00 -9.01
C SER A 105 3.56 -11.49 -9.06
N GLY A 106 3.35 -10.18 -8.94
CA GLY A 106 2.03 -9.57 -8.84
C GLY A 106 1.39 -9.60 -7.44
N ASP A 107 2.13 -10.11 -6.46
CA ASP A 107 1.71 -10.09 -5.06
C ASP A 107 1.69 -8.65 -4.54
N ALA A 108 0.77 -8.36 -3.63
CA ALA A 108 0.44 -7.02 -3.13
C ALA A 108 0.00 -6.02 -4.22
N ILE A 109 -0.30 -6.50 -5.44
CA ILE A 109 -0.82 -5.69 -6.56
C ILE A 109 -2.21 -6.20 -6.97
N PHE A 110 -2.29 -7.44 -7.49
CA PHE A 110 -3.57 -7.99 -7.96
C PHE A 110 -3.98 -9.30 -7.30
N TRP A 111 -3.11 -9.84 -6.45
CA TRP A 111 -3.43 -10.89 -5.51
C TRP A 111 -2.66 -10.62 -4.21
N GLU A 112 -3.11 -11.23 -3.12
CA GLU A 112 -2.54 -11.03 -1.79
C GLU A 112 -2.09 -12.38 -1.24
N SER A 113 -0.79 -12.51 -0.97
CA SER A 113 -0.26 -13.65 -0.22
C SER A 113 -0.32 -13.40 1.28
N ALA A 114 -0.15 -14.47 2.06
CA ALA A 114 0.02 -14.37 3.51
C ALA A 114 1.46 -13.95 3.92
N TYR A 115 2.38 -13.75 2.97
CA TYR A 115 3.78 -13.42 3.26
C TYR A 115 3.97 -11.98 3.73
N TYR A 116 3.10 -11.07 3.30
CA TYR A 116 3.20 -9.64 3.60
C TYR A 116 1.99 -9.19 4.40
N VAL A 117 2.16 -9.10 5.72
CA VAL A 117 1.08 -8.77 6.66
C VAL A 117 1.13 -7.31 7.09
N GLY A 118 -0.04 -6.72 7.28
CA GLY A 118 -0.18 -5.38 7.86
C GLY A 118 0.40 -5.30 9.27
N GLN A 119 0.86 -4.10 9.63
CA GLN A 119 1.43 -3.82 10.95
C GLN A 119 0.37 -3.28 11.90
N SER A 120 0.35 -3.79 13.14
CA SER A 120 -0.45 -3.22 14.22
C SER A 120 0.40 -2.23 15.01
N VAL A 121 -0.19 -1.09 15.37
CA VAL A 121 0.45 -0.07 16.22
C VAL A 121 -0.40 0.17 17.45
N GLU A 122 0.26 0.36 18.59
CA GLU A 122 -0.41 0.80 19.81
C GLU A 122 -0.66 2.31 19.73
N ILE A 123 -1.89 2.72 20.03
CA ILE A 123 -2.30 4.12 20.03
C ILE A 123 -2.57 4.61 21.44
N GLU A 124 -2.06 5.79 21.77
CA GLU A 124 -2.26 6.44 23.06
C GLU A 124 -3.15 7.67 22.88
N GLU A 125 -4.24 7.77 23.63
CA GLU A 125 -5.08 8.99 23.62
C GLU A 125 -4.29 10.16 24.21
N LYS A 126 -4.17 11.22 23.41
CA LYS A 126 -3.52 12.46 23.84
C LYS A 126 -4.53 13.26 24.67
N LYS A 127 -4.38 13.18 25.99
CA LYS A 127 -5.13 13.97 26.99
C LYS A 127 -4.97 15.47 26.76
#